data_AF-A0A6U4JUZ9-F1
#
_entry.id   AF-A0A6U4JUZ9-F1
#
_cell.length_a   1.000
_cell.length_b   1.000
_cell.length_c   1.000
_cell.angle_alpha   90.00
_cell.angle_beta   90.00
_cell.angle_gamma   90.00
#
_symmetry.space_group_name_H-M   'P 1'
#
loop_
_entity.id
_entity.type
_entity.pdbx_description
1 polymer ?
#
loop_
_entity_poly.entity_id
_entity_poly.type
_entity_poly.pdbx_seq_one_letter_code
_entity_poly.pdbx_strand_id
1 'polypeptide(L)'
;LQPQPPPSTRHSLPLAPAARLIPRRAERSQRGRQSPRRRHTKDIMASKGVDRFISRADELRRAEEDVQHNAFLTATAKWAERGPQAVSKARWEREAKSAVQELNVASAELKARRRARLQEYYASLEAQYDRELNEMGFAFRRERF
;
A
#
# COMPACT_ATOMS: atom_id res chain seq x y z
N LEU A 1 -3.07 5.71 30.18
CA LEU A 1 -1.67 5.46 30.58
C LEU A 1 -0.79 5.79 29.37
N GLN A 2 -0.23 7.00 29.33
CA GLN A 2 0.72 7.43 28.29
C GLN A 2 2.12 6.90 28.63
N PRO A 3 2.92 6.43 27.65
CA PRO A 3 4.32 6.09 27.89
C PRO A 3 5.22 7.34 27.81
N GLN A 4 6.01 7.55 28.85
CA GLN A 4 7.07 8.57 28.97
C GLN A 4 8.30 8.21 28.09
N PRO A 5 9.06 9.20 27.57
CA PRO A 5 10.36 8.95 26.91
C PRO A 5 11.52 8.84 27.93
N PRO A 6 12.62 8.12 27.59
CA PRO A 6 13.74 7.89 28.51
C PRO A 6 14.72 9.09 28.62
N PRO A 7 15.52 9.18 29.70
CA PRO A 7 16.37 10.33 29.99
C PRO A 7 17.70 10.36 29.20
N SER A 8 18.04 11.56 28.72
CA SER A 8 19.34 11.91 28.10
C SER A 8 20.51 11.73 29.06
N THR A 9 21.45 10.84 28.72
CA THR A 9 22.69 10.66 29.47
C THR A 9 23.75 11.61 28.93
N ARG A 10 24.07 12.66 29.71
CA ARG A 10 25.21 13.56 29.46
C ARG A 10 26.50 12.85 29.86
N HIS A 11 27.36 12.53 28.91
CA HIS A 11 28.72 12.09 29.21
C HIS A 11 29.60 13.30 29.51
N SER A 12 29.83 13.54 30.81
CA SER A 12 30.89 14.41 31.30
C SER A 12 32.24 13.70 31.20
N LEU A 13 33.16 14.24 30.41
CA LEU A 13 34.56 13.80 30.36
C LEU A 13 35.32 14.31 31.60
N PRO A 14 36.18 13.48 32.23
CA PRO A 14 36.94 13.90 33.41
C PRO A 14 38.18 14.72 33.03
N LEU A 15 38.45 15.70 33.90
CA LEU A 15 39.58 16.61 33.94
C LEU A 15 40.83 15.86 34.44
N ALA A 16 41.93 15.84 33.67
CA ALA A 16 43.22 15.32 34.10
C ALA A 16 44.14 16.48 34.54
N PRO A 17 44.80 16.43 35.72
CA PRO A 17 45.81 17.39 36.11
C PRO A 17 47.21 16.85 35.77
N ALA A 18 48.05 17.65 35.12
CA ALA A 18 49.47 17.33 34.98
C ALA A 18 50.34 18.60 35.12
N ALA A 19 51.00 18.64 36.28
CA ALA A 19 52.35 19.12 36.56
C ALA A 19 52.82 20.46 35.98
N ARG A 20 53.02 21.40 36.90
CA ARG A 20 53.86 22.61 36.78
C ARG A 20 55.33 22.21 36.66
N LEU A 21 56.04 22.74 35.66
CA LEU A 21 57.50 22.91 35.70
C LEU A 21 57.85 24.31 35.18
N ILE A 22 58.65 25.01 35.98
CA ILE A 22 59.10 26.40 35.87
C ILE A 22 60.21 26.53 34.79
N PRO A 23 60.43 27.72 34.19
CA PRO A 23 60.98 27.87 32.85
C PRO A 23 62.51 27.97 32.84
N ARG A 24 63.13 27.50 31.76
CA ARG A 24 64.55 27.77 31.46
C ARG A 24 64.64 28.83 30.36
N ARG A 25 65.05 30.02 30.79
CA ARG A 25 65.41 31.20 29.99
C ARG A 25 66.55 30.85 29.02
N ALA A 26 66.32 31.05 27.72
CA ALA A 26 67.36 31.16 26.71
C ALA A 26 67.16 32.47 25.96
N GLU A 27 68.20 33.29 25.97
CA GLU A 27 68.21 34.64 25.43
C GLU A 27 68.39 34.65 23.91
N ARG A 28 67.85 35.70 23.29
CA ARG A 28 68.29 36.35 22.05
C ARG A 28 68.50 35.49 20.80
N SER A 29 67.63 35.72 19.82
CA SER A 29 68.08 36.21 18.51
C SER A 29 66.92 36.88 17.76
N GLN A 30 66.93 38.21 17.69
CA GLN A 30 66.19 38.94 16.67
C GLN A 30 66.95 38.79 15.35
N ARG A 31 66.50 37.91 14.45
CA ARG A 31 66.84 37.97 13.03
C ARG A 31 65.65 37.53 12.19
N GLY A 32 65.24 38.43 11.29
CA GLY A 32 64.50 38.07 10.09
C GLY A 32 62.98 38.03 10.23
N ARG A 33 62.34 39.20 10.28
CA ARG A 33 61.01 39.33 9.66
C ARG A 33 61.18 39.14 8.15
N GLN A 34 61.06 37.90 7.68
CA GLN A 34 60.67 37.64 6.30
C GLN A 34 59.20 37.21 6.34
N SER A 35 58.32 38.16 6.03
CA SER A 35 56.92 37.85 5.75
C SER A 35 56.85 36.77 4.66
N PRO A 36 56.11 35.66 4.84
CA PRO A 36 55.87 34.73 3.75
C PRO A 36 55.23 35.50 2.60
N ARG A 37 55.88 35.45 1.42
CA ARG A 37 55.36 36.07 0.20
C ARG A 37 53.90 35.66 0.02
N ARG A 38 52.99 36.64 -0.02
CA ARG A 38 51.59 36.51 -0.45
C ARG A 38 51.53 35.98 -1.89
N ARG A 39 51.69 34.67 -2.09
CA ARG A 39 51.54 34.02 -3.39
C ARG A 39 50.80 32.68 -3.32
N HIS A 40 49.84 32.49 -2.42
CA HIS A 40 48.96 31.30 -2.45
C HIS A 40 47.51 31.54 -2.01
N THR A 41 47.12 32.78 -1.66
CA THR A 41 45.75 33.04 -1.20
C THR A 41 44.72 32.96 -2.31
N LYS A 42 45.10 33.21 -3.58
CA LYS A 42 44.20 33.03 -4.72
C LYS A 42 43.93 31.54 -5.00
N ASP A 43 44.96 30.71 -4.96
CA ASP A 43 44.83 29.26 -5.21
C ASP A 43 44.05 28.56 -4.09
N ILE A 44 44.25 28.97 -2.83
CA ILE A 44 43.48 28.45 -1.69
C ILE A 44 42.01 28.89 -1.73
N MET A 45 41.71 30.11 -2.21
CA MET A 45 40.32 30.56 -2.37
C MET A 45 39.64 29.91 -3.58
N ALA A 46 40.40 29.64 -4.65
CA ALA A 46 39.93 28.86 -5.79
C ALA A 46 39.66 27.39 -5.40
N SER A 47 40.53 26.76 -4.60
CA SER A 47 40.31 25.41 -4.08
C SER A 47 39.07 25.34 -3.19
N LYS A 48 38.89 26.31 -2.27
CA LYS A 48 37.69 26.40 -1.41
C LYS A 48 36.39 26.60 -2.20
N GLY A 49 36.45 27.27 -3.35
CA GLY A 49 35.31 27.41 -4.26
C GLY A 49 34.96 26.08 -4.93
N VAL A 50 35.96 25.33 -5.38
CA VAL A 50 35.80 23.99 -5.96
C VAL A 50 35.27 22.99 -4.91
N ASP A 51 35.81 23.00 -3.69
CA ASP A 51 35.37 22.11 -2.61
C ASP A 51 33.91 22.37 -2.22
N ARG A 52 33.48 23.65 -2.20
CA ARG A 52 32.09 24.03 -1.97
C ARG A 52 31.18 23.61 -3.12
N PHE A 53 31.64 23.73 -4.36
CA PHE A 53 30.89 23.29 -5.53
C PHE A 53 30.69 21.77 -5.53
N ILE A 54 31.74 20.99 -5.24
CA ILE A 54 31.68 19.53 -5.12
C ILE A 54 30.73 19.12 -3.98
N SER A 55 30.88 19.74 -2.80
CA SER A 55 29.99 19.47 -1.65
C SER A 55 28.54 19.76 -2.01
N ARG A 56 28.28 20.85 -2.74
CA ARG A 56 26.92 21.21 -3.17
C ARG A 56 26.37 20.25 -4.24
N ALA A 57 27.21 19.76 -5.14
CA ALA A 57 26.83 18.75 -6.12
C ALA A 57 26.47 17.42 -5.45
N ASP A 58 27.23 17.01 -4.44
CA ASP A 58 26.95 15.80 -3.65
C ASP A 58 25.65 15.93 -2.84
N GLU A 59 25.40 17.11 -2.25
CA GLU A 59 24.13 17.41 -1.56
C GLU A 59 22.93 17.29 -2.51
N LEU A 60 23.03 17.86 -3.71
CA LEU A 60 21.96 17.80 -4.70
C LEU A 60 21.71 16.37 -5.16
N ARG A 61 22.77 15.60 -5.42
CA ARG A 61 22.64 14.20 -5.81
C ARG A 61 21.94 13.37 -4.73
N ARG A 62 22.31 13.56 -3.46
CA ARG A 62 21.63 12.89 -2.33
C ARG A 62 20.17 13.30 -2.22
N ALA A 63 19.87 14.58 -2.37
CA ALA A 63 18.49 15.06 -2.33
C ALA A 63 17.64 14.46 -3.48
N GLU A 64 18.21 14.31 -4.67
CA GLU A 64 17.56 13.63 -5.80
C GLU A 64 17.33 12.15 -5.51
N GLU A 65 18.34 11.44 -5.00
CA GLU A 65 18.24 10.04 -4.57
C GLU A 65 17.14 9.88 -3.49
N ASP A 66 17.07 10.77 -2.51
CA ASP A 66 16.06 10.77 -1.45
C ASP A 66 14.65 11.02 -2.00
N VAL A 67 14.49 11.93 -2.96
CA VAL A 67 13.19 12.18 -3.61
C VAL A 67 12.72 10.96 -4.37
N GLN A 68 13.61 10.33 -5.14
CA GLN A 68 13.29 9.10 -5.88
C GLN A 68 12.94 7.95 -4.93
N HIS A 69 13.70 7.80 -3.85
CA HIS A 69 13.43 6.80 -2.82
C HIS A 69 12.06 7.02 -2.17
N ASN A 70 11.74 8.26 -1.79
CA ASN A 70 10.44 8.60 -1.20
C ASN A 70 9.28 8.41 -2.19
N ALA A 71 9.47 8.70 -3.48
CA ALA A 71 8.49 8.44 -4.51
C ALA A 71 8.18 6.93 -4.65
N PHE A 72 9.22 6.10 -4.59
CA PHE A 72 9.08 4.65 -4.59
C PHE A 72 8.34 4.13 -3.35
N LEU A 73 8.72 4.61 -2.15
CA LEU A 73 8.06 4.24 -0.89
C LEU A 73 6.58 4.65 -0.87
N THR A 74 6.24 5.83 -1.39
CA THR A 74 4.83 6.25 -1.46
C THR A 74 4.03 5.45 -2.48
N ALA A 75 4.63 5.09 -3.62
CA ALA A 75 3.97 4.22 -4.60
C ALA A 75 3.70 2.83 -4.04
N THR A 76 4.69 2.24 -3.36
CA THR A 76 4.55 0.93 -2.72
C THR A 76 3.55 0.94 -1.57
N ALA A 77 3.54 1.98 -0.74
CA ALA A 77 2.54 2.13 0.33
C ALA A 77 1.10 2.23 -0.24
N LYS A 78 0.90 3.03 -1.30
CA LYS A 78 -0.40 3.14 -1.98
C LYS A 78 -0.86 1.80 -2.56
N TRP A 79 0.06 1.02 -3.13
CA TRP A 79 -0.26 -0.31 -3.65
C TRP A 79 -0.56 -1.30 -2.52
N ALA A 80 0.18 -1.27 -1.42
CA ALA A 80 -0.06 -2.13 -0.26
C ALA A 80 -1.43 -1.86 0.38
N GLU A 81 -1.91 -0.61 0.36
CA GLU A 81 -3.24 -0.25 0.86
C GLU A 81 -4.35 -0.69 -0.12
N ARG A 82 -4.20 -0.38 -1.41
CA ARG A 82 -5.29 -0.54 -2.40
C ARG A 82 -5.30 -1.89 -3.11
N GLY A 83 -4.15 -2.50 -3.34
CA GLY A 83 -4.00 -3.76 -4.07
C GLY A 83 -4.81 -4.89 -3.42
N PRO A 84 -4.60 -5.19 -2.13
CA PRO A 84 -5.36 -6.23 -1.43
C PRO A 84 -6.88 -5.96 -1.40
N GLN A 85 -7.28 -4.69 -1.22
CA GLN A 85 -8.69 -4.31 -1.23
C GLN A 85 -9.33 -4.53 -2.61
N ALA A 86 -8.64 -4.16 -3.68
CA ALA A 86 -9.14 -4.37 -5.05
C ALA A 86 -9.29 -5.86 -5.38
N VAL A 87 -8.30 -6.69 -5.00
CA VAL A 87 -8.36 -8.15 -5.19
C VAL A 87 -9.51 -8.77 -4.38
N SER A 88 -9.65 -8.36 -3.11
CA SER A 88 -10.75 -8.79 -2.25
C SER A 88 -12.10 -8.43 -2.85
N LYS A 89 -12.29 -7.17 -3.26
CA LYS A 89 -13.53 -6.70 -3.89
C LYS A 89 -13.85 -7.48 -5.17
N ALA A 90 -12.87 -7.69 -6.04
CA ALA A 90 -13.06 -8.46 -7.27
C ALA A 90 -13.47 -9.91 -6.99
N ARG A 91 -12.92 -10.52 -5.93
CA ARG A 91 -13.34 -11.85 -5.47
C ARG A 91 -14.78 -11.84 -4.97
N TRP A 92 -15.12 -10.91 -4.08
CA TRP A 92 -16.49 -10.74 -3.58
C TRP A 92 -17.50 -10.53 -4.70
N GLU A 93 -17.17 -9.71 -5.70
CA GLU A 93 -18.05 -9.49 -6.87
C GLU A 93 -18.25 -10.75 -7.71
N ARG A 94 -17.22 -11.60 -7.87
CA ARG A 94 -17.35 -12.89 -8.55
C ARG A 94 -18.22 -13.86 -7.76
N GLU A 95 -17.99 -13.96 -6.46
CA GLU A 95 -18.78 -14.82 -5.56
C GLU A 95 -20.25 -14.37 -5.53
N ALA A 96 -20.51 -13.06 -5.44
CA ALA A 96 -21.86 -12.51 -5.49
C ALA A 96 -22.57 -12.82 -6.83
N LYS A 97 -21.85 -12.73 -7.96
CA LYS A 97 -22.40 -13.09 -9.28
C LYS A 97 -22.74 -14.58 -9.36
N SER A 98 -21.88 -15.46 -8.84
CA SER A 98 -22.14 -16.91 -8.76
C SER A 98 -23.40 -17.19 -7.94
N ALA A 99 -23.49 -16.61 -6.74
CA ALA A 99 -24.63 -16.80 -5.86
C ALA A 99 -25.96 -16.36 -6.51
N VAL A 100 -25.96 -15.24 -7.24
CA VAL A 100 -27.14 -14.77 -7.98
C VAL A 100 -27.51 -15.75 -9.10
N GLN A 101 -26.54 -16.30 -9.82
CA GLN A 101 -26.79 -17.30 -10.87
C GLN A 101 -27.39 -18.59 -10.29
N GLU A 102 -26.83 -19.09 -9.20
CA GLU A 102 -27.33 -20.28 -8.49
C GLU A 102 -28.77 -20.07 -8.01
N LEU A 103 -29.08 -18.89 -7.45
CA LEU A 103 -30.44 -18.54 -7.03
C LEU A 103 -31.41 -18.48 -8.21
N ASN A 104 -30.99 -17.94 -9.35
CA ASN A 104 -31.82 -17.88 -10.55
C ASN A 104 -32.14 -19.28 -11.09
N VAL A 105 -31.15 -20.18 -11.12
CA VAL A 105 -31.34 -21.57 -11.54
C VAL A 105 -32.30 -22.29 -10.59
N ALA A 106 -32.09 -22.18 -9.27
CA ALA A 106 -32.96 -22.78 -8.27
C ALA A 106 -34.42 -22.27 -8.39
N SER A 107 -34.60 -20.97 -8.64
CA SER A 107 -35.94 -20.38 -8.87
C SER A 107 -36.59 -20.91 -10.15
N ALA A 108 -35.83 -21.09 -11.22
CA ALA A 108 -36.31 -21.65 -12.48
C ALA A 108 -36.74 -23.12 -12.31
N GLU A 109 -35.93 -23.92 -11.61
CA GLU A 109 -36.26 -25.31 -11.30
C GLU A 109 -37.54 -25.42 -10.46
N LEU A 110 -37.69 -24.57 -9.44
CA LEU A 110 -38.88 -24.57 -8.60
C LEU A 110 -40.15 -24.29 -9.43
N LYS A 111 -40.09 -23.31 -10.33
CA LYS A 111 -41.19 -22.98 -11.24
C LYS A 111 -41.49 -24.14 -12.19
N ALA A 112 -40.46 -24.80 -12.73
CA ALA A 112 -40.63 -25.95 -13.60
C ALA A 112 -41.32 -27.13 -12.86
N ARG A 113 -40.84 -27.47 -11.65
CA ARG A 113 -41.45 -28.53 -10.82
C ARG A 113 -42.89 -28.20 -10.45
N ARG A 114 -43.19 -26.93 -10.13
CA ARG A 114 -44.56 -26.50 -9.84
C ARG A 114 -45.47 -26.64 -11.06
N ARG A 115 -44.99 -26.25 -12.25
CA ARG A 115 -45.75 -26.41 -13.50
C ARG A 115 -46.04 -27.87 -13.80
N ALA A 116 -45.04 -28.75 -13.67
CA ALA A 116 -45.21 -30.18 -13.88
C ALA A 116 -46.26 -30.77 -12.92
N ARG A 117 -46.17 -30.47 -11.61
CA ARG A 117 -47.16 -30.93 -10.63
C ARG A 117 -48.58 -30.42 -10.90
N LEU A 118 -48.71 -29.16 -11.33
CA LEU A 118 -50.02 -28.61 -11.69
C LEU A 118 -50.58 -29.30 -12.93
N GLN A 119 -49.75 -29.57 -13.93
CA GLN A 119 -50.16 -30.32 -15.12
C GLN A 119 -50.62 -31.74 -14.77
N GLU A 120 -49.87 -32.46 -13.93
CA GLU A 120 -50.25 -33.78 -13.43
C GLU A 120 -51.60 -33.74 -12.68
N TYR A 121 -51.77 -32.75 -11.79
CA TYR A 121 -53.01 -32.57 -11.05
C TYR A 121 -54.20 -32.30 -11.99
N TYR A 122 -54.07 -31.36 -12.92
CA TYR A 122 -55.15 -31.06 -13.86
C TYR A 122 -55.43 -32.20 -14.84
N ALA A 123 -54.41 -32.95 -15.27
CA ALA A 123 -54.60 -34.15 -16.07
C ALA A 123 -55.37 -35.23 -15.29
N SER A 124 -55.10 -35.37 -13.99
CA SER A 124 -55.84 -36.29 -13.13
C SER A 124 -57.31 -35.89 -12.94
N LEU A 125 -57.58 -34.59 -12.83
CA LEU A 125 -58.94 -34.04 -12.76
C LEU A 125 -59.67 -34.20 -14.09
N GLU A 126 -59.01 -33.91 -15.21
CA GLU A 126 -59.57 -34.12 -16.55
C GLU A 126 -59.99 -35.59 -16.73
N ALA A 127 -59.13 -36.54 -16.35
CA ALA A 127 -59.46 -37.97 -16.39
C ALA A 127 -60.57 -38.40 -15.43
N GLN A 128 -60.78 -37.68 -14.32
CA GLN A 128 -61.92 -37.90 -13.44
C GLN A 128 -63.21 -37.39 -14.07
N TYR A 129 -63.22 -36.14 -14.56
CA TYR A 129 -64.40 -35.55 -15.19
C TYR A 129 -64.77 -36.22 -16.51
N ASP A 130 -63.80 -36.67 -17.29
CA ASP A 130 -64.05 -37.48 -18.49
C ASP A 130 -64.82 -38.76 -18.13
N ARG A 131 -64.49 -39.41 -17.01
CA ARG A 131 -65.22 -40.62 -16.55
C ARG A 131 -66.65 -40.28 -16.13
N GLU A 132 -66.81 -39.27 -15.27
CA GLU A 132 -68.13 -38.85 -14.76
C GLU A 132 -69.07 -38.38 -15.90
N LEU A 133 -68.55 -37.65 -16.89
CA LEU A 133 -69.35 -37.20 -18.03
C LEU A 133 -69.79 -38.37 -18.90
N ASN A 134 -68.89 -39.33 -19.16
CA ASN A 134 -69.21 -40.52 -19.94
C ASN A 134 -70.30 -41.36 -19.26
N GLU A 135 -70.29 -41.48 -17.92
CA GLU A 135 -71.35 -42.14 -17.16
C GLU A 135 -72.71 -41.43 -17.34
N MET A 136 -72.71 -40.11 -17.49
CA MET A 136 -73.90 -39.30 -17.74
C MET A 136 -74.29 -39.22 -19.23
N GLY A 137 -73.55 -39.89 -20.12
CA GLY A 137 -73.77 -39.87 -21.57
C GLY A 137 -73.30 -38.58 -22.27
N PHE A 138 -72.49 -37.75 -21.60
CA PHE A 138 -71.85 -36.56 -22.15
C PHE A 138 -70.36 -36.81 -22.44
N ALA A 139 -69.72 -35.92 -23.20
CA ALA A 139 -68.29 -36.00 -23.50
C ALA A 139 -67.64 -34.60 -23.51
N PHE A 140 -66.35 -34.53 -23.16
CA PHE A 140 -65.57 -33.30 -23.24
C PHE A 140 -65.36 -32.85 -24.68
N ARG A 141 -65.58 -31.55 -24.93
CA ARG A 141 -65.21 -30.93 -26.21
C ARG A 141 -63.73 -30.54 -26.16
N ARG A 142 -62.87 -31.30 -26.84
CA ARG A 142 -61.45 -30.95 -27.01
C ARG A 142 -61.28 -30.06 -28.24
N GLU A 143 -60.76 -28.85 -28.05
CA GLU A 143 -60.42 -27.96 -29.16
C GLU A 143 -59.23 -28.55 -29.92
N ARG A 144 -59.42 -28.80 -31.23
CA ARG A 144 -58.33 -29.19 -32.12
C ARG A 144 -57.67 -27.90 -32.60
N PHE A 145 -56.47 -27.64 -32.13
CA PHE A 145 -55.58 -26.60 -32.67
C PHE A 145 -54.67 -27.20 -33.74
#